data_AF-A0AAE1S9X4-F1
#
_entry.id   AF-A0AAE1S9X4-F1
#
_cell.length_a   1.000
_cell.length_b   1.000
_cell.length_c   1.000
_cell.angle_alpha   90.00
_cell.angle_beta   90.00
_cell.angle_gamma   90.00
#
_symmetry.space_group_name_H-M   'P 1'
#
loop_
_entity.id
_entity.type
_entity.pdbx_description
1 polymer ?
#
loop_
_entity_poly.entity_id
_entity_poly.type
_entity_poly.pdbx_seq_one_letter_code
_entity_poly.pdbx_strand_id
1 'polypeptide(L)'
;MLGKQYRHDCEFVAKTAIEYAKGLKLSGDGKDVWVFDIDETTLSNIPYYARSDVAFGAIPYNNTKFNAWVAEGKAPAIPSILGVYKTVLSLGIKPVFITGTRENFKKCKNCQSQESWLQ
;
A
#
# COMPACT_ATOMS: atom_id res chain seq x y z
N MET A 1 14.51 1.68 -8.42
CA MET A 1 13.17 2.12 -7.99
C MET A 1 13.04 3.65 -7.79
N LEU A 2 14.13 4.43 -7.75
CA LEU A 2 14.05 5.89 -7.54
C LEU A 2 13.81 6.71 -8.83
N GLY A 3 13.86 6.07 -10.00
CA GLY A 3 13.52 6.69 -11.28
C GLY A 3 12.01 6.73 -11.53
N LYS A 4 11.60 7.30 -12.67
CA LYS A 4 10.18 7.49 -13.01
C LYS A 4 9.44 6.19 -13.34
N GLN A 5 10.13 5.16 -13.83
CA GLN A 5 9.51 3.93 -14.32
C GLN A 5 8.64 3.24 -13.27
N TYR A 6 9.15 3.05 -12.04
CA TYR A 6 8.38 2.44 -10.95
C TYR A 6 7.07 3.17 -10.69
N ARG A 7 7.10 4.51 -10.70
CA ARG A 7 5.89 5.32 -10.51
C ARG A 7 4.91 5.15 -11.68
N HIS A 8 5.39 5.19 -12.92
CA HIS A 8 4.54 5.00 -14.10
C HIS A 8 3.89 3.60 -14.10
N ASP A 9 4.63 2.57 -13.69
CA ASP A 9 4.10 1.21 -13.59
C ASP A 9 2.99 1.14 -12.52
N CYS A 10 3.20 1.74 -11.34
CA CYS A 10 2.18 1.84 -10.29
C CYS A 10 0.95 2.64 -10.75
N GLU A 11 1.13 3.71 -11.53
CA GLU A 11 0.05 4.52 -12.09
C GLU A 11 -0.75 3.75 -13.14
N PHE A 12 -0.08 2.99 -14.00
CA PHE A 12 -0.71 2.16 -15.02
C PHE A 12 -1.59 1.06 -14.40
N VAL A 13 -1.07 0.34 -13.40
CA VAL A 13 -1.84 -0.70 -12.70
C VAL A 13 -3.01 -0.07 -11.93
N ALA A 14 -2.81 1.04 -11.24
CA ALA A 14 -3.87 1.75 -10.53
C ALA A 14 -4.99 2.21 -11.47
N LYS A 15 -4.63 2.78 -12.62
CA LYS A 15 -5.59 3.18 -13.65
C LYS A 15 -6.42 1.99 -14.14
N THR A 16 -5.75 0.88 -14.45
CA THR A 16 -6.41 -0.35 -14.90
C THR A 16 -7.38 -0.88 -13.84
N ALA A 17 -6.99 -0.88 -12.56
CA ALA A 17 -7.85 -1.29 -11.45
C ALA A 17 -9.08 -0.38 -11.29
N ILE A 18 -8.90 0.93 -11.45
CA ILE A 18 -10.00 1.92 -11.41
C ILE A 18 -10.99 1.68 -12.56
N GLU A 19 -10.50 1.48 -13.78
CA GLU A 19 -11.33 1.20 -14.95
C GLU A 19 -12.12 -0.11 -14.77
N TYR A 20 -11.47 -1.16 -14.27
CA TYR A 20 -12.13 -2.41 -13.92
C TYR A 20 -13.22 -2.19 -12.87
N ALA A 21 -12.91 -1.52 -11.75
CA ALA A 21 -13.87 -1.28 -10.66
C ALA A 21 -15.12 -0.53 -11.15
N LYS A 22 -14.94 0.49 -11.99
CA LYS A 22 -16.04 1.28 -12.57
C LYS A 22 -16.92 0.48 -13.53
N GLY A 23 -16.39 -0.57 -14.15
CA GLY A 23 -17.12 -1.46 -15.05
C GLY A 23 -17.91 -2.57 -14.36
N LEU A 24 -17.75 -2.74 -13.04
CA LEU A 24 -18.42 -3.80 -12.30
C LEU A 24 -19.92 -3.56 -12.16
N LYS A 25 -20.71 -4.61 -12.39
CA LYS A 25 -22.12 -4.66 -11.99
C LYS A 25 -22.19 -5.25 -10.58
N LEU A 26 -22.33 -4.38 -9.59
CA LEU A 26 -22.42 -4.76 -8.18
C LEU A 26 -23.77 -5.41 -7.86
N SER A 27 -23.78 -6.27 -6.84
CA SER A 27 -24.99 -7.00 -6.42
C SER A 27 -26.04 -6.09 -5.75
N GLY A 28 -25.60 -4.96 -5.18
CA GLY A 28 -26.42 -4.05 -4.40
C GLY A 28 -26.66 -4.50 -2.95
N ASP A 29 -26.10 -5.64 -2.51
CA ASP A 29 -26.28 -6.15 -1.15
C ASP A 29 -25.30 -5.56 -0.13
N GLY A 30 -24.39 -4.69 -0.59
CA GLY A 30 -23.36 -4.04 0.21
C GLY A 30 -22.29 -4.99 0.73
N LYS A 31 -22.10 -6.17 0.11
CA LYS A 31 -21.07 -7.15 0.51
C LYS A 31 -19.89 -7.21 -0.45
N ASP A 32 -19.91 -6.43 -1.53
CA ASP A 32 -18.77 -6.31 -2.44
C ASP A 32 -17.55 -5.73 -1.71
N VAL A 33 -16.41 -6.41 -1.83
CA VAL A 33 -15.16 -6.06 -1.15
C VAL A 33 -14.03 -5.88 -2.15
N TRP A 34 -13.16 -4.91 -1.89
CA TRP A 34 -11.87 -4.77 -2.54
C TRP A 34 -10.76 -5.02 -1.54
N VAL A 35 -9.95 -6.04 -1.78
CA VAL A 35 -8.84 -6.40 -0.89
C VAL A 35 -7.58 -5.64 -1.31
N PHE A 36 -6.96 -4.96 -0.35
CA PHE A 36 -5.66 -4.32 -0.48
C PHE A 36 -4.64 -5.08 0.37
N ASP A 37 -3.48 -5.35 -0.22
CA ASP A 37 -2.28 -5.60 0.57
C ASP A 37 -1.69 -4.27 1.12
N ILE A 38 -0.79 -4.36 2.10
CA ILE A 38 -0.17 -3.19 2.72
C ILE A 38 1.23 -2.91 2.17
N ASP A 39 2.18 -3.82 2.42
CA ASP A 39 3.60 -3.56 2.19
C ASP A 39 3.96 -3.66 0.70
N GLU A 40 4.57 -2.61 0.14
CA GLU A 40 4.80 -2.44 -1.31
C GLU A 40 3.54 -2.40 -2.18
N THR A 41 2.36 -2.33 -1.55
CA THR A 41 1.07 -2.17 -2.25
C THR A 41 0.43 -0.83 -1.91
N THR A 42 0.11 -0.57 -0.65
CA THR A 42 -0.44 0.74 -0.23
C THR A 42 0.62 1.60 0.44
N LEU A 43 1.57 1.01 1.16
CA LEU A 43 2.69 1.71 1.79
C LEU A 43 4.02 1.21 1.20
N SER A 44 4.92 2.14 0.88
CA SER A 44 6.23 1.82 0.30
C SER A 44 7.32 1.75 1.37
N ASN A 45 8.09 0.66 1.37
CA ASN A 45 9.32 0.51 2.13
C ASN A 45 10.56 0.88 1.29
N ILE A 46 10.40 1.50 0.11
CA ILE A 46 11.52 2.02 -0.70
C ILE A 46 12.48 2.89 0.13
N PRO A 47 12.04 3.79 1.03
CA PRO A 47 12.97 4.56 1.85
C PRO A 47 13.89 3.70 2.74
N TYR A 48 13.43 2.52 3.18
CA TYR A 48 14.28 1.56 3.87
C TYR A 48 15.22 0.84 2.91
N TYR A 49 14.70 0.32 1.82
CA TYR A 49 15.50 -0.44 0.85
C TYR A 49 16.54 0.42 0.12
N ALA A 50 16.31 1.73 -0.02
CA ALA A 50 17.26 2.66 -0.63
C ALA A 50 18.46 3.00 0.26
N ARG A 51 18.47 2.62 1.54
CA ARG A 51 19.61 2.84 2.44
C ARG A 51 20.82 2.06 1.93
N SER A 52 22.01 2.64 2.00
CA SER A 52 23.25 2.04 1.49
C SER A 52 23.57 0.69 2.14
N ASP A 53 23.18 0.52 3.40
CA ASP A 53 23.38 -0.69 4.20
C ASP A 53 22.21 -1.70 4.08
N VAL A 54 21.30 -1.49 3.12
CA VAL A 54 20.29 -2.45 2.64
C VAL A 54 20.46 -2.69 1.14
N ALA A 55 20.90 -1.66 0.40
CA ALA A 55 21.31 -1.71 -1.01
C ALA A 55 20.26 -2.31 -1.94
N PHE A 56 19.00 -1.89 -1.80
CA PHE A 56 17.85 -2.41 -2.55
C PHE A 56 17.69 -3.93 -2.46
N GLY A 57 18.11 -4.53 -1.33
CA GLY A 57 18.05 -5.97 -1.10
C GLY A 57 19.25 -6.74 -1.62
N ALA A 58 20.30 -6.07 -2.12
CA ALA A 58 21.56 -6.72 -2.47
C ALA A 58 22.34 -7.24 -1.24
N ILE A 59 22.05 -6.67 -0.06
CA ILE A 59 22.60 -7.15 1.22
C ILE A 59 21.59 -8.11 1.87
N PRO A 60 22.04 -9.23 2.48
CA PRO A 60 21.15 -10.19 3.13
C PRO A 60 20.18 -9.54 4.12
N TYR A 61 18.93 -9.99 4.07
CA TYR A 61 17.85 -9.44 4.87
C TYR A 61 18.12 -9.53 6.38
N ASN A 62 17.97 -8.41 7.08
CA ASN A 62 18.10 -8.33 8.53
C ASN A 62 16.75 -7.98 9.17
N ASN A 63 16.12 -8.99 9.75
CA ASN A 63 14.79 -8.85 10.35
C ASN A 63 14.76 -7.84 11.51
N THR A 64 15.78 -7.80 12.38
CA THR A 64 15.83 -6.86 13.51
C THR A 64 15.83 -5.41 13.02
N LYS A 65 16.63 -5.14 12.00
CA LYS A 65 16.74 -3.81 11.41
C LYS A 65 15.48 -3.39 10.66
N PHE A 66 14.86 -4.31 9.92
CA PHE A 66 13.58 -4.03 9.26
C PHE A 66 12.46 -3.77 10.26
N ASN A 67 12.39 -4.55 11.34
CA ASN A 67 11.42 -4.33 12.41
C ASN A 67 11.59 -2.96 13.09
N ALA A 68 12.83 -2.50 13.26
CA ALA A 68 13.10 -1.14 13.76
C ALA A 68 12.52 -0.08 12.81
N TRP A 69 12.72 -0.22 11.50
CA TRP A 69 12.12 0.67 10.49
C TRP A 69 10.58 0.65 10.53
N VAL A 70 9.97 -0.54 10.61
CA VAL A 70 8.51 -0.66 10.68
C VAL A 70 7.96 0.05 11.92
N ALA A 71 8.66 -0.06 13.05
CA ALA A 71 8.30 0.61 14.30
C ALA A 71 8.37 2.14 14.21
N GLU A 72 9.20 2.70 13.31
CA GLU A 72 9.36 4.15 13.18
C GLU A 72 8.10 4.88 12.75
N GLY A 73 7.13 4.22 12.09
CA GLY A 73 5.90 4.94 11.75
C GLY A 73 5.93 5.66 10.39
N LYS A 74 6.91 5.43 9.50
CA LYS A 74 7.26 6.41 8.44
C LYS A 74 7.23 5.90 6.99
N ALA A 75 6.62 4.75 6.72
CA ALA A 75 6.49 4.29 5.33
C ALA A 75 5.50 5.18 4.56
N PRO A 76 5.89 5.84 3.46
CA PRO A 76 4.99 6.70 2.69
C PRO A 76 3.95 5.89 1.92
N ALA A 77 2.78 6.48 1.70
CA ALA A 77 1.78 5.91 0.81
C ALA A 77 2.26 5.87 -0.66
N ILE A 78 1.81 4.86 -1.40
CA ILE A 78 1.95 4.80 -2.86
C ILE A 78 0.80 5.63 -3.47
N PRO A 79 1.09 6.80 -4.07
CA PRO A 79 0.03 7.78 -4.38
C PRO A 79 -1.02 7.28 -5.39
N SER A 80 -0.62 6.45 -6.35
CA SER A 80 -1.55 5.94 -7.36
C SER A 80 -2.63 5.04 -6.75
N ILE A 81 -2.32 4.34 -5.66
CA ILE A 81 -3.25 3.43 -4.97
C ILE A 81 -4.27 4.21 -4.13
N LEU A 82 -3.98 5.46 -3.72
CA LEU A 82 -4.96 6.40 -3.15
C LEU A 82 -6.13 6.65 -4.09
N GLY A 83 -5.87 6.74 -5.39
CA GLY A 83 -6.92 6.85 -6.41
C GLY A 83 -7.83 5.62 -6.45
N VAL A 84 -7.24 4.42 -6.33
CA VAL A 84 -7.99 3.15 -6.30
C VAL A 84 -8.87 3.09 -5.05
N TYR A 85 -8.31 3.34 -3.88
CA TYR A 85 -9.03 3.34 -2.60
C TYR A 85 -10.23 4.31 -2.61
N LYS A 86 -10.02 5.55 -3.05
CA LYS A 86 -11.10 6.55 -3.15
C LYS A 86 -12.17 6.13 -4.17
N THR A 87 -11.76 5.54 -5.29
CA THR A 87 -12.70 5.06 -6.31
C THR A 87 -13.58 3.92 -5.77
N VAL A 88 -13.00 2.89 -5.17
CA VAL A 88 -13.78 1.73 -4.67
C VAL A 88 -14.75 2.15 -3.57
N LEU A 89 -14.34 3.06 -2.67
CA LEU A 89 -15.23 3.67 -1.69
C LEU A 89 -16.40 4.40 -2.33
N SER A 90 -16.14 5.21 -3.37
CA SER A 90 -17.19 5.96 -4.08
C SER A 90 -18.21 5.06 -4.80
N LEU A 91 -17.81 3.84 -5.15
CA LEU A 91 -18.66 2.84 -5.80
C LEU A 91 -19.47 2.00 -4.78
N GLY A 92 -19.28 2.23 -3.47
CA GLY A 92 -19.92 1.44 -2.42
C GLY A 92 -19.26 0.08 -2.16
N ILE A 93 -18.08 -0.16 -2.73
CA ILE A 93 -17.27 -1.36 -2.48
C ILE A 93 -16.48 -1.17 -1.18
N LYS A 94 -16.50 -2.16 -0.29
CA LYS A 94 -15.83 -2.09 1.00
C LYS A 94 -14.33 -2.39 0.86
N PRO A 95 -13.42 -1.45 1.16
CA PRO A 95 -11.99 -1.74 1.19
C PRO A 95 -11.65 -2.59 2.43
N VAL A 96 -10.89 -3.66 2.22
CA VAL A 96 -10.37 -4.52 3.28
C VAL A 96 -8.85 -4.61 3.13
N PHE A 97 -8.11 -4.39 4.21
CA PHE A 97 -6.65 -4.48 4.21
C PHE A 97 -6.21 -5.80 4.83
N ILE A 98 -5.33 -6.52 4.15
CA ILE A 98 -4.67 -7.73 4.64
C ILE A 98 -3.17 -7.49 4.59
N THR A 99 -2.45 -7.90 5.63
CA THR A 99 -0.99 -7.71 5.69
C THR A 99 -0.34 -8.93 6.34
N GLY A 100 0.84 -9.28 5.83
CA GLY A 100 1.74 -10.23 6.50
C GLY A 100 2.49 -9.63 7.69
N THR A 101 2.29 -8.34 7.99
CA THR A 101 2.91 -7.66 9.13
C THR A 101 2.47 -8.33 10.44
N ARG A 102 3.45 -8.55 11.33
CA ARG A 102 3.23 -9.17 12.66
C ARG A 102 2.31 -8.31 13.52
N GLU A 103 1.53 -8.97 14.39
CA GLU A 103 0.51 -8.34 15.24
C GLU A 103 1.03 -7.12 16.01
N ASN A 104 2.24 -7.21 16.57
CA ASN A 104 2.86 -6.17 17.38
C ASN A 104 3.16 -4.87 16.60
N PHE A 105 3.14 -4.90 15.27
CA PHE A 105 3.34 -3.72 14.41
C PHE A 105 2.05 -3.23 13.74
N LYS A 106 0.91 -3.92 13.92
CA LYS A 106 -0.36 -3.53 13.31
C LYS A 106 -0.79 -2.12 13.70
N LYS A 107 -0.60 -1.72 14.96
CA LYS A 107 -0.96 -0.36 15.41
C LYS A 107 -0.19 0.72 14.63
N CYS A 108 1.12 0.53 14.44
CA CYS A 108 1.96 1.45 13.69
C CYS A 108 1.53 1.55 12.22
N LYS A 109 1.24 0.41 11.58
CA LYS A 109 0.74 0.38 10.19
C LYS A 109 -0.66 1.01 10.05
N ASN A 110 -1.54 0.78 11.02
CA ASN A 110 -2.87 1.38 11.04
C ASN A 110 -2.79 2.91 11.13
N CYS A 111 -1.99 3.45 12.06
CA CYS A 111 -1.78 4.89 12.17
C CYS A 111 -1.19 5.48 10.89
N GLN A 112 -0.14 4.85 10.33
CA GLN A 112 0.47 5.28 9.06
C GLN A 112 -0.51 5.34 7.90
N SER A 113 -1.34 4.29 7.77
CA SER A 113 -2.37 4.27 6.76
C SER A 113 -3.34 5.43 7.00
N GLN A 114 -3.99 5.50 8.16
CA GLN A 114 -4.99 6.53 8.43
C GLN A 114 -4.46 7.96 8.20
N GLU A 115 -3.25 8.29 8.67
CA GLU A 115 -2.65 9.61 8.49
C GLU A 115 -2.29 9.92 7.02
N SER A 116 -1.88 8.92 6.24
CA SER A 116 -1.50 9.09 4.83
C SER A 116 -2.71 9.13 3.87
N TRP A 117 -3.86 8.59 4.28
CA TRP A 117 -5.07 8.50 3.44
C TRP A 117 -6.18 9.52 3.81
N LEU A 118 -6.04 10.24 4.94
CA LEU A 118 -6.99 11.28 5.42
C LEU A 118 -6.59 12.73 5.09
N GLN A 119 -5.45 12.96 4.44
CA GLN A 119 -5.07 14.27 3.85
C GLN A 119 -5.50 14.34 2.38
#